data_AF-A0A943B931-F1
#
_entry.id   AF-A0A943B931-F1
#
_cell.length_a   1.000
_cell.length_b   1.000
_cell.length_c   1.000
_cell.angle_alpha   90.00
_cell.angle_beta   90.00
_cell.angle_gamma   90.00
#
_symmetry.space_group_name_H-M   'P 1'
#
loop_
_entity.id
_entity.type
_entity.pdbx_description
1 polymer ?
#
loop_
_entity_poly.entity_id
_entity_poly.type
_entity_poly.pdbx_seq_one_letter_code
_entity_poly.pdbx_strand_id
1 'polypeptide(L)'
;MKKKIVSVIVAIISVACFIGCSRSADKEEVDIESIKEQVRAELEEENKKAKEEEEEKHQEEERIKEQVKEEVERQNAKNDNKDVNINITEDSKPDPVIIVPEKPQPVYYSSDFIFPQSSTEYLSQSQVSSLSDYQLGIARNEIYARHGYIFKLDRFKSYFESQSWYVPRYSDASSISLNEIETYNVALIKAEEDSRGIQW
;
A
#
# COMPACT_ATOMS: atom_id res chain seq x y z
N MET A 1 13.58 -0.83 16.70
CA MET A 1 13.68 -1.64 17.95
C MET A 1 14.99 -2.41 18.07
N LYS A 2 15.38 -3.25 17.10
CA LYS A 2 16.64 -4.04 17.14
C LYS A 2 17.93 -3.22 17.42
N LYS A 3 18.02 -1.97 16.94
CA LYS A 3 19.19 -1.10 17.16
C LYS A 3 19.30 -0.54 18.59
N LYS A 4 18.17 -0.40 19.32
CA LYS A 4 18.15 0.14 20.69
C LYS A 4 18.52 -0.92 21.72
N ILE A 5 18.02 -2.15 21.53
CA ILE A 5 18.33 -3.31 22.40
C ILE A 5 19.82 -3.68 22.32
N VAL A 6 20.42 -3.69 21.13
CA VAL A 6 21.87 -3.92 20.96
C VAL A 6 22.69 -2.82 21.64
N SER A 7 22.22 -1.57 21.63
CA SER A 7 22.92 -0.45 22.28
C SER A 7 22.91 -0.53 23.81
N VAL A 8 21.83 -1.05 24.41
CA VAL A 8 21.71 -1.22 25.86
C VAL A 8 22.55 -2.41 26.35
N ILE A 9 22.54 -3.53 25.61
CA ILE A 9 23.36 -4.71 25.92
C ILE A 9 24.86 -4.36 25.84
N VAL A 10 25.27 -3.58 24.84
CA VAL A 10 26.66 -3.12 24.71
C VAL A 10 27.06 -2.17 25.86
N ALA A 11 26.14 -1.30 26.31
CA ALA A 11 26.39 -0.41 27.45
C ALA A 11 26.56 -1.17 28.77
N ILE A 12 25.76 -2.20 29.03
CA ILE A 12 25.85 -3.02 30.26
C ILE A 12 27.14 -3.84 30.29
N ILE A 13 27.55 -4.43 29.15
CA ILE A 13 28.83 -5.15 29.04
C ILE A 13 30.02 -4.20 29.26
N SER A 14 29.92 -2.93 28.84
CA SER A 14 30.99 -1.95 29.02
C SER A 14 31.19 -1.48 30.47
N VAL A 15 30.13 -1.50 31.30
CA VAL A 15 30.22 -1.19 32.74
C VAL A 15 30.86 -2.34 33.51
N ALA A 16 30.62 -3.60 33.10
CA ALA A 16 31.19 -4.78 33.75
C ALA A 16 32.71 -4.97 33.55
N CYS A 17 33.30 -4.37 32.50
CA CYS A 17 34.73 -4.51 32.23
C CYS A 17 35.63 -3.46 32.92
N PHE A 18 35.08 -2.40 33.52
CA PHE A 18 35.88 -1.29 34.06
C PHE A 18 36.16 -1.34 35.58
N ILE A 19 35.55 -2.26 36.34
CA ILE A 19 35.86 -2.46 37.77
C ILE A 19 36.68 -3.74 37.93
N GLY A 20 37.81 -3.78 37.23
CA GLY A 20 38.75 -4.89 37.22
C GLY A 20 40.14 -4.49 37.69
N CYS A 21 40.26 -3.63 38.70
CA CYS A 21 41.55 -3.39 39.36
C CYS A 21 41.36 -2.90 40.81
N SER A 22 41.81 -3.75 41.75
CA SER A 22 42.22 -3.47 43.15
C SER A 22 41.33 -3.99 44.28
N ARG A 23 41.60 -5.23 44.68
CA ARG A 23 41.90 -5.68 46.06
C ARG A 23 41.00 -5.15 47.20
N SER A 24 40.11 -6.00 47.71
CA SER A 24 40.05 -6.52 49.10
C SER A 24 38.73 -7.24 49.34
N ALA A 25 38.77 -8.19 50.27
CA ALA A 25 37.67 -9.04 50.68
C ALA A 25 36.39 -8.25 50.99
N ASP A 26 35.34 -8.52 50.24
CA ASP A 26 34.06 -9.03 50.71
C ASP A 26 33.40 -9.64 49.47
N LYS A 27 33.05 -10.93 49.53
CA LYS A 27 32.26 -11.56 48.46
C LYS A 27 30.84 -11.06 48.63
N GLU A 28 30.56 -9.86 48.11
CA GLU A 28 29.20 -9.46 47.78
C GLU A 28 28.79 -10.38 46.62
N GLU A 29 28.20 -11.52 46.98
CA GLU A 29 27.63 -12.45 46.02
C GLU A 29 26.59 -11.65 45.24
N VAL A 30 26.93 -11.31 43.98
CA VAL A 30 26.01 -10.66 43.07
C VAL A 30 24.77 -11.53 43.01
N ASP A 31 23.70 -11.07 43.64
CA ASP A 31 22.46 -11.83 43.74
C ASP A 31 21.83 -11.88 42.35
N ILE A 32 22.12 -12.97 41.64
CA ILE A 32 21.62 -13.25 40.30
C ILE A 32 20.09 -13.22 40.29
N GLU A 33 19.42 -13.55 41.40
CA GLU A 33 17.96 -13.45 41.49
C GLU A 33 17.47 -12.01 41.56
N SER A 34 18.19 -11.12 42.24
CA SER A 34 17.89 -9.67 42.25
C SER A 34 18.00 -9.06 40.84
N ILE A 35 19.03 -9.45 40.08
CA ILE A 35 19.21 -8.99 38.70
C ILE A 35 18.13 -9.56 37.77
N LYS A 36 17.78 -10.84 37.90
CA LYS A 36 16.69 -11.44 37.12
C LYS A 36 15.36 -10.75 37.37
N GLU A 37 15.09 -10.37 38.62
CA GLU A 37 13.84 -9.71 38.97
C GLU A 37 13.79 -8.26 38.46
N GLN A 38 14.91 -7.53 38.49
CA GLN A 38 15.01 -6.21 37.85
C GLN A 38 14.78 -6.29 36.33
N VAL A 39 15.38 -7.26 35.64
CA VAL A 39 15.18 -7.46 34.20
C VAL A 39 13.74 -7.88 33.87
N ARG A 40 13.11 -8.71 34.72
CA ARG A 40 11.70 -9.10 34.57
C ARG A 40 10.79 -7.88 34.70
N ALA A 41 11.00 -7.04 35.70
CA ALA A 41 10.20 -5.84 35.93
C ALA A 41 10.30 -4.84 34.76
N GLU A 42 11.52 -4.60 34.24
CA GLU A 42 11.71 -3.74 33.06
C GLU A 42 11.03 -4.31 31.80
N LEU A 43 11.10 -5.63 31.61
CA LEU A 43 10.46 -6.30 30.48
C LEU A 43 8.92 -6.25 30.59
N GLU A 44 8.36 -6.38 31.78
CA GLU A 44 6.93 -6.24 32.02
C GLU A 44 6.44 -4.80 31.79
N GLU A 45 7.23 -3.80 32.18
CA GLU A 45 6.92 -2.40 31.91
C GLU A 45 6.95 -2.08 30.40
N GLU A 46 7.94 -2.59 29.66
CA GLU A 46 8.03 -2.41 28.21
C GLU A 46 6.85 -3.11 27.48
N ASN A 47 6.49 -4.32 27.93
CA ASN A 47 5.34 -5.04 27.38
C ASN A 47 4.01 -4.35 27.68
N LYS A 48 3.85 -3.79 28.88
CA LYS A 48 2.66 -3.00 29.25
C LYS A 48 2.53 -1.77 28.35
N LYS A 49 3.64 -1.04 28.15
CA LYS A 49 3.66 0.14 27.28
C LYS A 49 3.36 -0.21 25.81
N ALA A 50 3.88 -1.33 25.31
CA ALA A 50 3.58 -1.80 23.96
C ALA A 50 2.09 -2.14 23.79
N LYS A 51 1.48 -2.74 24.80
CA LYS A 51 0.05 -3.07 24.79
C LYS A 51 -0.84 -1.83 24.84
N GLU A 52 -0.48 -0.84 25.65
CA GLU A 52 -1.18 0.46 25.69
C GLU A 52 -1.08 1.19 24.35
N GLU A 53 0.09 1.19 23.68
CA GLU A 53 0.26 1.79 22.34
C GLU A 53 -0.58 1.08 21.27
N GLU A 54 -0.74 -0.25 21.37
CA GLU A 54 -1.57 -1.03 20.44
C GLU A 54 -3.06 -0.78 20.65
N GLU A 55 -3.51 -0.67 21.91
CA GLU A 55 -4.89 -0.30 22.25
C GLU A 55 -5.24 1.13 21.80
N GLU A 56 -4.31 2.09 21.94
CA GLU A 56 -4.48 3.46 21.43
C GLU A 56 -4.58 3.50 19.90
N LYS A 57 -3.75 2.73 19.18
CA LYS A 57 -3.82 2.64 17.72
C LYS A 57 -5.14 2.05 17.24
N HIS A 58 -5.63 1.02 17.92
CA HIS A 58 -6.92 0.41 17.58
C HIS A 58 -8.08 1.37 17.81
N GLN A 59 -8.08 2.11 18.94
CA GLN A 59 -9.09 3.14 19.21
C GLN A 59 -9.07 4.27 18.17
N GLU A 60 -7.87 4.69 17.75
CA GLU A 60 -7.74 5.71 16.70
C GLU A 60 -8.25 5.22 15.34
N GLU A 61 -7.94 3.97 14.97
CA GLU A 61 -8.43 3.37 13.73
C GLU A 61 -9.96 3.29 13.70
N GLU A 62 -10.59 2.87 14.80
CA GLU A 62 -12.05 2.81 14.90
C GLU A 62 -12.67 4.22 14.87
N ARG A 63 -12.02 5.21 15.49
CA ARG A 63 -12.46 6.62 15.42
C ARG A 63 -12.41 7.17 13.99
N ILE A 64 -11.36 6.85 13.23
CA ILE A 64 -11.23 7.25 11.82
C ILE A 64 -12.32 6.59 10.97
N LYS A 65 -12.61 5.29 11.18
CA LYS A 65 -13.67 4.59 10.45
C LYS A 65 -15.04 5.24 10.65
N GLU A 66 -15.37 5.62 11.89
CA GLU A 66 -16.66 6.28 12.15
C GLU A 66 -16.71 7.68 11.52
N GLN A 67 -15.62 8.46 11.57
CA GLN A 67 -15.55 9.78 10.91
C GLN A 67 -15.70 9.69 9.39
N VAL A 68 -15.08 8.70 8.76
CA VAL A 68 -15.21 8.46 7.31
C VAL A 68 -16.63 8.07 6.95
N LYS A 69 -17.27 7.22 7.76
CA LYS A 69 -18.65 6.79 7.55
C LYS A 69 -19.63 7.96 7.64
N GLU A 70 -19.50 8.82 8.66
CA GLU A 70 -20.31 10.03 8.80
C GLU A 70 -20.12 11.00 7.61
N GLU A 71 -18.90 11.15 7.10
CA GLU A 71 -18.62 12.01 5.95
C GLU A 71 -19.21 11.46 4.64
N VAL A 72 -19.15 10.15 4.41
CA VAL A 72 -19.79 9.49 3.26
C VAL A 72 -21.31 9.66 3.30
N GLU A 73 -21.93 9.52 4.46
CA GLU A 73 -23.37 9.74 4.64
C GLU A 73 -23.76 11.22 4.37
N ARG A 74 -22.95 12.19 4.81
CA ARG A 74 -23.16 13.62 4.51
C ARG A 74 -23.03 13.96 3.03
N GLN A 75 -22.13 13.30 2.31
CA GLN A 75 -21.93 13.53 0.88
C GLN A 75 -23.06 12.92 0.05
N ASN A 76 -23.56 11.74 0.43
CA ASN A 76 -24.71 11.12 -0.22
C ASN A 76 -26.01 11.93 -0.03
N ALA A 77 -26.20 12.58 1.13
CA ALA A 77 -27.36 13.43 1.40
C ALA A 77 -27.37 14.78 0.62
N LYS A 78 -26.28 15.15 -0.06
CA LYS A 78 -26.20 16.39 -0.89
C LYS A 78 -26.45 16.16 -2.37
N ASN A 79 -26.52 14.90 -2.83
CA ASN A 79 -26.73 14.55 -4.22
C ASN A 79 -28.21 14.26 -4.54
N ASP A 80 -29.09 15.22 -4.23
CA ASP A 80 -30.48 15.23 -4.67
C ASP A 80 -30.77 16.54 -5.44
N ASN A 81 -30.38 16.60 -6.73
CA ASN A 81 -31.03 17.44 -7.76
C ASN A 81 -30.61 16.94 -9.16
N LYS A 82 -31.40 16.07 -9.80
CA LYS A 82 -32.48 16.36 -10.78
C LYS A 82 -32.01 17.01 -12.11
N ASP A 83 -32.30 16.28 -13.18
CA ASP A 83 -32.54 16.71 -14.56
C ASP A 83 -31.37 17.31 -15.38
N VAL A 84 -30.64 16.45 -16.09
CA VAL A 84 -30.12 16.77 -17.44
C VAL A 84 -30.56 15.68 -18.41
N ASN A 85 -31.68 15.93 -19.08
CA ASN A 85 -32.12 15.24 -20.28
C ASN A 85 -31.36 15.81 -21.49
N ILE A 86 -30.50 15.01 -22.13
CA ILE A 86 -29.97 15.30 -23.47
C ILE A 86 -30.39 14.16 -24.39
N ASN A 87 -31.55 14.34 -25.02
CA ASN A 87 -31.91 13.68 -26.27
C ASN A 87 -31.09 14.31 -27.41
N ILE A 88 -30.21 13.54 -28.04
CA ILE A 88 -29.77 13.78 -29.42
C ILE A 88 -29.93 12.47 -30.20
N THR A 89 -30.89 12.57 -31.11
CA THR A 89 -31.40 11.71 -32.20
C THR A 89 -30.48 10.64 -32.80
N GLU A 90 -31.11 9.46 -32.98
CA GLU A 90 -30.82 8.42 -33.95
C GLU A 90 -30.70 8.97 -35.38
N ASP A 91 -29.61 8.63 -36.08
CA ASP A 91 -29.70 8.15 -37.47
C ASP A 91 -28.38 7.50 -37.90
N SER A 92 -28.37 6.18 -37.99
CA SER A 92 -27.59 5.32 -38.92
C SER A 92 -27.42 3.93 -38.33
N LYS A 93 -28.30 3.03 -38.76
CA LYS A 93 -28.21 1.57 -38.58
C LYS A 93 -27.00 1.00 -39.33
N PRO A 94 -26.32 -0.02 -38.78
CA PRO A 94 -26.03 -1.19 -39.61
C PRO A 94 -26.44 -2.53 -38.95
N ASP A 95 -26.59 -3.52 -39.82
CA ASP A 95 -27.27 -4.81 -39.72
C ASP A 95 -26.82 -5.81 -38.62
N PRO A 96 -27.66 -6.83 -38.28
CA PRO A 96 -27.39 -7.76 -37.20
C PRO A 96 -26.29 -8.76 -37.57
N VAL A 97 -25.14 -8.67 -36.90
CA VAL A 97 -24.06 -9.66 -37.02
C VAL A 97 -24.34 -10.84 -36.07
N ILE A 98 -24.42 -12.03 -36.65
CA ILE A 98 -24.60 -13.32 -35.98
C ILE A 98 -23.37 -13.63 -35.12
N ILE A 99 -23.59 -13.85 -33.82
CA ILE A 99 -22.54 -14.16 -32.84
C ILE A 99 -22.09 -15.61 -33.03
N VAL A 100 -20.87 -15.78 -33.53
CA VAL A 100 -20.06 -17.00 -33.32
C VAL A 100 -19.21 -16.75 -32.07
N PRO A 101 -19.17 -17.65 -31.06
CA PRO A 101 -18.39 -17.41 -29.87
C PRO A 101 -16.90 -17.63 -30.16
N GLU A 102 -16.22 -16.57 -30.60
CA GLU A 102 -14.77 -16.51 -30.70
C GLU A 102 -14.21 -15.97 -29.37
N LYS A 103 -13.24 -16.72 -28.82
CA LYS A 103 -12.41 -16.43 -27.64
C LYS A 103 -12.14 -14.92 -27.49
N PRO A 104 -12.32 -14.31 -26.30
CA PRO A 104 -12.28 -12.86 -26.15
C PRO A 104 -10.91 -12.31 -26.57
N GLN A 105 -10.91 -11.57 -27.68
CA GLN A 105 -9.80 -10.79 -28.18
C GLN A 105 -9.72 -9.50 -27.34
N PRO A 106 -8.51 -9.04 -26.93
CA PRO A 106 -8.38 -7.80 -26.17
C PRO A 106 -8.83 -6.63 -27.04
N VAL A 107 -9.90 -5.96 -26.63
CA VAL A 107 -10.33 -4.69 -27.24
C VAL A 107 -9.28 -3.62 -26.91
N TYR A 108 -8.45 -3.27 -27.90
CA TYR A 108 -7.47 -2.21 -27.78
C TYR A 108 -8.19 -0.87 -27.98
N TYR A 109 -8.56 -0.21 -26.88
CA TYR A 109 -8.97 1.19 -26.96
C TYR A 109 -7.76 2.01 -27.43
N SER A 110 -8.01 2.95 -28.35
CA SER A 110 -7.05 3.84 -29.00
C SER A 110 -6.41 4.88 -28.04
N SER A 111 -6.13 4.48 -26.81
CA SER A 111 -5.54 5.28 -25.74
C SER A 111 -4.30 4.52 -25.28
N ASP A 112 -3.14 5.16 -25.33
CA ASP A 112 -1.85 4.57 -24.89
C ASP A 112 -1.81 4.21 -23.39
N PHE A 113 -2.91 4.50 -22.66
CA PHE A 113 -3.10 4.31 -21.24
C PHE A 113 -4.44 3.61 -20.94
N ILE A 114 -4.48 2.76 -19.92
CA ILE A 114 -5.74 2.16 -19.40
C ILE A 114 -6.55 3.22 -18.67
N PHE A 115 -5.91 4.05 -17.83
CA PHE A 115 -6.55 5.16 -17.15
C PHE A 115 -5.76 6.45 -17.40
N PRO A 116 -6.08 7.21 -18.47
CA PRO A 116 -5.35 8.43 -18.84
C PRO A 116 -5.30 9.48 -17.72
N GLN A 117 -6.38 9.59 -16.92
CA GLN A 117 -6.51 10.60 -15.87
C GLN A 117 -6.10 10.09 -14.48
N SER A 118 -5.52 8.89 -14.33
CA SER A 118 -5.22 8.33 -13.00
C SER A 118 -4.11 9.06 -12.24
N SER A 119 -3.44 10.04 -12.85
CA SER A 119 -2.53 10.97 -12.17
C SER A 119 -3.23 12.17 -11.53
N THR A 120 -4.48 12.46 -11.91
CA THR A 120 -5.23 13.68 -11.52
C THR A 120 -6.66 13.41 -11.03
N GLU A 121 -7.19 12.20 -11.24
CA GLU A 121 -8.55 11.82 -10.85
C GLU A 121 -8.56 10.49 -10.07
N TYR A 122 -9.44 10.41 -9.07
CA TYR A 122 -9.69 9.19 -8.31
C TYR A 122 -10.50 8.20 -9.16
N LEU A 123 -10.03 6.95 -9.22
CA LEU A 123 -10.75 5.85 -9.86
C LEU A 123 -11.89 5.36 -8.97
N SER A 124 -12.97 4.92 -9.60
CA SER A 124 -14.06 4.24 -8.91
C SER A 124 -13.84 2.72 -8.88
N GLN A 125 -14.45 2.06 -7.90
CA GLN A 125 -14.43 0.60 -7.83
C GLN A 125 -15.02 -0.05 -9.08
N SER A 126 -16.05 0.55 -9.70
CA SER A 126 -16.68 0.01 -10.92
C SER A 126 -15.76 0.09 -12.14
N GLN A 127 -14.95 1.15 -12.24
CA GLN A 127 -13.93 1.26 -13.29
C GLN A 127 -12.89 0.16 -13.13
N VAL A 128 -12.38 -0.02 -11.91
CA VAL A 128 -11.35 -1.04 -11.61
C VAL A 128 -11.90 -2.46 -11.80
N SER A 129 -13.09 -2.77 -11.28
CA SER A 129 -13.67 -4.11 -11.37
C SER A 129 -14.08 -4.51 -12.79
N SER A 130 -14.28 -3.55 -13.70
CA SER A 130 -14.55 -3.82 -15.11
C SER A 130 -13.34 -4.36 -15.90
N LEU A 131 -12.12 -4.21 -15.36
CA LEU A 131 -10.91 -4.66 -16.02
C LEU A 131 -10.71 -6.18 -15.91
N SER A 132 -10.10 -6.76 -16.94
CA SER A 132 -9.55 -8.11 -16.84
C SER A 132 -8.35 -8.16 -15.89
N ASP A 133 -8.01 -9.35 -15.40
CA ASP A 133 -6.88 -9.56 -14.49
C ASP A 133 -5.59 -8.96 -15.06
N TYR A 134 -5.27 -9.26 -16.33
CA TYR A 134 -4.10 -8.69 -16.99
C TYR A 134 -4.14 -7.16 -17.03
N GLN A 135 -5.30 -6.57 -17.32
CA GLN A 135 -5.46 -5.11 -17.34
C GLN A 135 -5.28 -4.48 -15.96
N LEU A 136 -5.67 -5.15 -14.86
CA LEU A 136 -5.39 -4.65 -13.51
C LEU A 136 -3.89 -4.50 -13.26
N GLY A 137 -3.12 -5.54 -13.61
CA GLY A 137 -1.67 -5.52 -13.50
C GLY A 137 -1.06 -4.41 -14.34
N ILE A 138 -1.51 -4.24 -15.57
CA ILE A 138 -1.04 -3.15 -16.44
C ILE A 138 -1.43 -1.78 -15.87
N ALA A 139 -2.67 -1.58 -15.44
CA ALA A 139 -3.17 -0.30 -14.94
C ALA A 139 -2.41 0.15 -13.67
N ARG A 140 -2.15 -0.77 -12.74
CA ARG A 140 -1.37 -0.44 -11.55
C ARG A 140 0.07 -0.11 -11.90
N ASN A 141 0.70 -0.92 -12.76
CA ASN A 141 2.09 -0.71 -13.15
C ASN A 141 2.27 0.52 -14.06
N GLU A 142 1.24 0.91 -14.81
CA GLU A 142 1.23 2.11 -15.66
C GLU A 142 1.50 3.38 -14.85
N ILE A 143 0.91 3.48 -13.64
CA ILE A 143 1.18 4.60 -12.72
C ILE A 143 2.67 4.66 -12.39
N TYR A 144 3.31 3.54 -12.03
CA TYR A 144 4.76 3.49 -11.79
C TYR A 144 5.60 3.75 -13.05
N ALA A 145 5.14 3.28 -14.21
CA ALA A 145 5.82 3.46 -15.49
C ALA A 145 5.89 4.94 -15.89
N ARG A 146 4.85 5.74 -15.61
CA ARG A 146 4.85 7.20 -15.82
C ARG A 146 5.95 7.92 -15.04
N HIS A 147 6.36 7.36 -13.91
CA HIS A 147 7.48 7.83 -13.09
C HIS A 147 8.84 7.21 -13.46
N GLY A 148 8.88 6.35 -14.49
CA GLY A 148 10.09 5.73 -15.00
C GLY A 148 10.56 4.50 -14.19
N TYR A 149 9.65 3.77 -13.54
CA TYR A 149 10.01 2.50 -12.91
C TYR A 149 10.53 1.48 -13.92
N ILE A 150 11.63 0.79 -13.61
CA ILE A 150 12.20 -0.28 -14.44
C ILE A 150 11.65 -1.63 -13.98
N PHE A 151 10.86 -2.26 -14.85
CA PHE A 151 10.21 -3.54 -14.56
C PHE A 151 11.17 -4.72 -14.72
N LYS A 152 11.08 -5.68 -13.78
CA LYS A 152 11.87 -6.92 -13.79
C LYS A 152 11.11 -8.13 -14.34
N LEU A 153 9.80 -8.15 -14.15
CA LEU A 153 8.94 -9.23 -14.68
C LEU A 153 8.76 -9.03 -16.18
N ASP A 154 9.11 -10.05 -16.96
CA ASP A 154 9.18 -9.98 -18.44
C ASP A 154 7.88 -9.48 -19.08
N ARG A 155 6.73 -9.86 -18.52
CA ARG A 155 5.42 -9.45 -19.05
C ARG A 155 5.15 -7.95 -18.93
N PHE A 156 5.63 -7.31 -17.87
CA PHE A 156 5.49 -5.87 -17.68
C PHE A 156 6.61 -5.13 -18.39
N LYS A 157 7.83 -5.65 -18.30
CA LYS A 157 8.98 -5.11 -19.01
C LYS A 157 8.71 -5.00 -20.51
N SER A 158 8.34 -6.10 -21.16
CA SER A 158 8.10 -6.13 -22.61
C SER A 158 6.96 -5.19 -23.01
N TYR A 159 5.90 -5.11 -22.18
CA TYR A 159 4.76 -4.23 -22.45
C TYR A 159 5.14 -2.75 -22.35
N PHE A 160 5.85 -2.34 -21.29
CA PHE A 160 6.20 -0.92 -21.10
C PHE A 160 7.34 -0.48 -22.01
N GLU A 161 8.32 -1.35 -22.31
CA GLU A 161 9.37 -1.08 -23.29
C GLU A 161 8.83 -0.86 -24.71
N SER A 162 7.64 -1.38 -25.04
CA SER A 162 6.98 -1.09 -26.32
C SER A 162 6.17 0.20 -26.34
N GLN A 163 5.99 0.89 -25.20
CA GLN A 163 5.22 2.13 -25.15
C GLN A 163 6.11 3.32 -25.52
N SER A 164 5.65 4.15 -26.46
CA SER A 164 6.39 5.32 -26.96
C SER A 164 6.62 6.40 -25.90
N TRP A 165 5.74 6.47 -24.90
CA TRP A 165 5.80 7.45 -23.81
C TRP A 165 6.67 7.00 -22.62
N TYR A 166 7.04 5.72 -22.53
CA TYR A 166 7.74 5.17 -21.38
C TYR A 166 9.23 5.50 -21.41
N VAL A 167 9.74 6.07 -20.31
CA VAL A 167 11.16 6.42 -20.14
C VAL A 167 11.69 5.76 -18.85
N PRO A 168 12.47 4.67 -18.93
CA PRO A 168 13.03 3.99 -17.75
C PRO A 168 14.07 4.87 -17.02
N ARG A 169 13.95 4.99 -15.69
CA ARG A 169 14.80 5.85 -14.85
C ARG A 169 15.25 5.19 -13.54
N TYR A 170 14.36 4.50 -12.83
CA TYR A 170 14.60 4.01 -11.47
C TYR A 170 14.31 2.51 -11.36
N SER A 171 15.28 1.73 -10.88
CA SER A 171 15.12 0.29 -10.62
C SER A 171 14.53 -0.03 -9.26
N ASP A 172 14.49 0.95 -8.36
CA ASP A 172 13.90 0.84 -7.03
C ASP A 172 12.61 1.65 -6.96
N ALA A 173 11.52 0.99 -6.55
CA ALA A 173 10.22 1.62 -6.39
C ALA A 173 10.23 2.66 -5.26
N SER A 174 11.14 2.53 -4.29
CA SER A 174 11.31 3.52 -3.21
C SER A 174 11.77 4.89 -3.72
N SER A 175 12.36 4.94 -4.91
CA SER A 175 12.77 6.19 -5.58
C SER A 175 11.61 6.90 -6.28
N ILE A 176 10.43 6.30 -6.32
CA ILE A 176 9.23 6.86 -6.93
C ILE A 176 8.35 7.46 -5.84
N SER A 177 8.05 8.74 -5.98
CA SER A 177 7.09 9.44 -5.14
C SER A 177 5.78 9.58 -5.91
N LEU A 178 4.76 8.82 -5.52
CA LEU A 178 3.41 8.97 -6.03
C LEU A 178 2.72 10.14 -5.31
N ASN A 179 1.82 10.82 -6.01
CA ASN A 179 0.93 11.79 -5.37
C ASN A 179 -0.21 11.07 -4.60
N GLU A 180 -1.05 11.83 -3.89
CA GLU A 180 -2.17 11.28 -3.11
C GLU A 180 -3.17 10.48 -3.97
N ILE A 181 -3.52 11.01 -5.14
CA ILE A 181 -4.46 10.40 -6.09
C ILE A 181 -3.89 9.11 -6.67
N GLU A 182 -2.63 9.13 -7.10
CA GLU A 182 -1.93 7.96 -7.62
C GLU A 182 -1.78 6.88 -6.55
N THR A 183 -1.47 7.27 -5.31
CA THR A 183 -1.37 6.34 -4.18
C THR A 183 -2.71 5.67 -3.90
N TYR A 184 -3.80 6.44 -3.87
CA TYR A 184 -5.15 5.89 -3.75
C TYR A 184 -5.47 4.92 -4.89
N ASN A 185 -5.22 5.32 -6.13
CA ASN A 185 -5.54 4.53 -7.31
C ASN A 185 -4.76 3.21 -7.36
N VAL A 186 -3.46 3.24 -7.02
CA VAL A 186 -2.64 2.03 -6.88
C VAL A 186 -3.20 1.10 -5.81
N ALA A 187 -3.59 1.64 -4.65
CA ALA A 187 -4.16 0.85 -3.56
C ALA A 187 -5.51 0.23 -3.95
N LEU A 188 -6.39 0.98 -4.63
CA LEU A 188 -7.68 0.50 -5.11
C LEU A 188 -7.51 -0.66 -6.12
N ILE A 189 -6.62 -0.50 -7.10
CA ILE A 189 -6.33 -1.56 -8.08
C ILE A 189 -5.71 -2.78 -7.39
N LYS A 190 -4.79 -2.57 -6.44
CA LYS A 190 -4.19 -3.66 -5.67
C LYS A 190 -5.24 -4.45 -4.87
N ALA A 191 -6.19 -3.76 -4.25
CA ALA A 191 -7.27 -4.39 -3.50
C ALA A 191 -8.17 -5.26 -4.40
N GLU A 192 -8.45 -4.82 -5.63
CA GLU A 192 -9.18 -5.64 -6.59
C GLU A 192 -8.37 -6.87 -7.05
N GLU A 193 -7.05 -6.73 -7.22
CA GLU A 193 -6.21 -7.88 -7.52
C GLU A 193 -6.21 -8.90 -6.37
N ASP A 194 -6.13 -8.43 -5.13
CA ASP A 194 -6.15 -9.29 -3.95
C ASP A 194 -7.52 -9.96 -3.76
N SER A 195 -8.62 -9.26 -4.02
CA SER A 195 -9.98 -9.83 -3.96
C SER A 195 -10.18 -10.98 -4.94
N ARG A 196 -9.48 -10.92 -6.09
CA ARG A 196 -9.44 -11.97 -7.12
C ARG A 196 -8.37 -13.04 -6.92
N GLY A 197 -7.50 -12.87 -5.92
CA GLY A 197 -6.37 -13.78 -5.68
C GLY A 197 -5.27 -13.72 -6.75
N ILE A 198 -5.14 -12.58 -7.44
CA ILE A 198 -4.14 -12.39 -8.50
C ILE A 198 -2.76 -12.15 -7.87
N GLN A 199 -1.77 -12.88 -8.34
CA GLN A 199 -0.36 -12.70 -7.99
C GLN A 199 0.45 -12.59 -9.30
N TRP A 200 1.44 -11.72 -9.33
CA TRP A 200 2.17 -11.34 -10.55
C TRP A 200 3.59 -11.91 -10.62
#